data_AF-A0LI33-F1
#
_entry.id   AF-A0LI33-F1
#
_cell.length_a   1.000
_cell.length_b   1.000
_cell.length_c   1.000
_cell.angle_alpha   90.00
_cell.angle_beta   90.00
_cell.angle_gamma   90.00
#
_symmetry.space_group_name_H-M   'P 1'
#
loop_
_entity.id
_entity.type
_entity.pdbx_description
1 polymer ?
#
loop_
_entity_poly.entity_id
_entity_poly.type
_entity_poly.pdbx_seq_one_letter_code
_entity_poly.pdbx_strand_id
1 'polypeptide(L)'
;MGRKPNPLLEEFLDRSIPLPPVRWETVPAGVDPHIVWEAYDEGIEGWVPVWFPTHEPVSGRTYGEFERAHLFNEDLERILKAMHRWPLWGTPAHRKHAVAIALLQLFCELEGLCEKV
;
A
#
# COMPACT_ATOMS: atom_id res chain seq x y z
N MET A 1 10.86 -18.19 13.79
CA MET A 1 10.56 -18.30 12.34
C MET A 1 9.92 -16.99 11.93
N GLY A 2 10.70 -16.08 11.33
CA GLY A 2 10.19 -14.78 10.89
C GLY A 2 9.11 -15.00 9.84
N ARG A 3 7.91 -14.50 10.09
CA ARG A 3 6.78 -14.63 9.16
C ARG A 3 7.10 -13.84 7.89
N LYS A 4 6.70 -14.40 6.75
CA LYS A 4 6.92 -13.80 5.44
C LYS A 4 6.12 -12.49 5.32
N PRO A 5 6.65 -11.49 4.60
CA PRO A 5 5.90 -10.35 4.10
C PRO A 5 4.56 -10.76 3.48
N ASN A 6 3.59 -9.85 3.47
CA ASN A 6 2.45 -10.01 2.57
C ASN A 6 2.98 -10.30 1.14
N PRO A 7 2.55 -11.39 0.47
CA PRO A 7 2.98 -11.72 -0.89
C PRO A 7 2.77 -10.59 -1.90
N LEU A 8 1.82 -9.67 -1.66
CA LEU A 8 1.63 -8.47 -2.48
C LEU A 8 2.81 -7.49 -2.39
N LEU A 9 3.50 -7.47 -1.26
CA LEU A 9 4.61 -6.58 -1.01
C LEU A 9 5.98 -7.22 -1.32
N GLU A 10 6.07 -8.55 -1.45
CA GLU A 10 7.33 -9.23 -1.77
C GLU A 10 7.96 -8.67 -3.06
N GLU A 11 7.18 -8.59 -4.13
CA GLU A 11 7.61 -8.05 -5.43
C GLU A 11 7.78 -6.53 -5.42
N PHE A 12 6.96 -5.84 -4.62
CA PHE A 12 7.03 -4.39 -4.52
C PHE A 12 8.32 -3.93 -3.83
N LEU A 13 8.73 -4.62 -2.77
CA LEU A 13 9.92 -4.30 -1.98
C LEU A 13 11.22 -4.84 -2.61
N ASP A 14 11.14 -5.64 -3.68
CA ASP A 14 12.32 -6.09 -4.42
C ASP A 14 13.04 -4.89 -5.05
N ARG A 15 14.22 -4.57 -4.52
CA ARG A 15 15.06 -3.45 -4.97
C ARG A 15 15.71 -3.68 -6.33
N SER A 16 15.76 -4.93 -6.81
CA SER A 16 16.28 -5.25 -8.14
C SER A 16 15.34 -4.81 -9.25
N ILE A 17 14.05 -4.66 -8.94
CA ILE A 17 13.03 -4.18 -9.87
C ILE A 17 12.87 -2.67 -9.64
N PRO A 18 13.12 -1.82 -10.65
CA PRO A 18 12.90 -0.40 -10.50
C PRO A 18 11.43 -0.09 -10.26
N LEU A 19 11.16 0.97 -9.51
CA LEU A 19 9.81 1.52 -9.41
C LEU A 19 9.35 2.01 -10.80
N PRO A 20 8.04 1.91 -11.09
CA PRO A 20 7.53 2.42 -12.35
C PRO A 20 7.76 3.93 -12.46
N PRO A 21 8.00 4.46 -13.66
CA PRO A 21 7.96 5.90 -13.87
C PRO A 21 6.54 6.39 -13.55
N VAL A 22 6.42 7.21 -12.51
CA VAL A 22 5.15 7.83 -12.14
C VAL A 22 4.92 9.06 -13.01
N ARG A 23 3.71 9.13 -13.59
CA ARG A 23 3.21 10.36 -14.21
C ARG A 23 2.73 11.27 -13.10
N TRP A 24 3.61 12.17 -12.67
CA TRP A 24 3.37 13.10 -11.58
C TRP A 24 2.11 13.95 -11.78
N GLU A 25 1.67 14.16 -13.02
CA GLU A 25 0.43 14.89 -13.32
C GLU A 25 -0.84 14.14 -12.88
N THR A 26 -0.75 12.83 -12.60
CA THR A 26 -1.86 12.00 -12.15
C THR A 26 -1.92 11.81 -10.64
N VAL A 27 -0.89 12.29 -9.93
CA VAL A 27 -0.81 12.23 -8.47
C VAL A 27 -1.37 13.54 -7.89
N PRO A 28 -2.26 13.50 -6.89
CA PRO A 28 -2.79 14.71 -6.26
C PRO A 28 -1.67 15.62 -5.73
N ALA A 29 -1.90 16.93 -5.80
CA ALA A 29 -0.95 17.92 -5.29
C ALA A 29 -0.74 17.73 -3.78
N GLY A 30 0.51 17.60 -3.35
CA GLY A 30 0.89 17.38 -1.95
C GLY A 30 1.22 15.93 -1.58
N VAL A 31 1.03 14.98 -2.50
CA VAL A 31 1.46 13.59 -2.31
C VAL A 31 2.89 13.42 -2.80
N ASP A 32 3.77 12.98 -1.91
CA ASP A 32 5.11 12.51 -2.25
C ASP A 32 5.14 10.97 -2.28
N PRO A 33 5.22 10.34 -3.46
CA PRO A 33 5.36 8.89 -3.63
C PRO A 33 6.54 8.30 -2.89
N HIS A 34 7.62 9.05 -2.64
CA HIS A 34 8.73 8.54 -1.83
C HIS A 34 8.28 8.25 -0.41
N ILE A 35 7.46 9.12 0.19
CA ILE A 35 6.86 8.88 1.51
C ILE A 35 5.96 7.65 1.46
N VAL A 36 5.20 7.46 0.37
CA VAL A 36 4.31 6.31 0.22
C VAL A 36 5.08 5.00 0.11
N TRP A 37 6.18 4.98 -0.64
CA TRP A 37 6.92 3.77 -0.98
C TRP A 37 8.04 3.39 -0.01
N GLU A 38 8.66 4.37 0.64
CA GLU A 38 9.82 4.13 1.52
C GLU A 38 9.44 3.99 3.00
N ALA A 39 8.23 4.41 3.38
CA ALA A 39 7.80 4.39 4.78
C ALA A 39 7.19 3.05 5.18
N TYR A 40 7.97 1.96 5.22
CA TYR A 40 7.51 0.65 5.73
C TYR A 40 8.20 0.26 7.03
N ASP A 41 7.44 -0.34 7.95
CA ASP A 41 7.94 -0.89 9.21
C ASP A 41 7.87 -2.43 9.21
N GLU A 42 8.86 -3.09 9.82
CA GLU A 42 8.96 -4.55 9.91
C GLU A 42 8.23 -5.05 11.18
N GLY A 43 6.91 -5.24 11.08
CA GLY A 43 6.05 -5.68 12.19
C GLY A 43 5.79 -7.19 12.22
N ILE A 44 5.02 -7.66 13.22
CA ILE A 44 4.76 -9.11 13.47
C ILE A 44 4.03 -9.82 12.30
N GLU A 45 3.25 -9.10 11.50
CA GLU A 45 2.52 -9.63 10.32
C GLU A 45 3.07 -9.11 8.98
N GLY A 46 4.30 -8.59 8.99
CA GLY A 46 5.00 -8.11 7.80
C GLY A 46 5.00 -6.60 7.63
N TRP A 47 5.29 -6.16 6.40
CA TRP A 47 5.53 -4.77 6.08
C TRP A 47 4.22 -3.99 6.00
N VAL A 48 4.03 -3.03 6.90
CA VAL A 48 2.90 -2.10 6.88
C VAL A 48 3.46 -0.69 6.76
N PRO A 49 2.89 0.18 5.91
CA PRO A 49 3.40 1.53 5.81
C PRO A 49 3.25 2.29 7.13
N VAL A 50 4.24 3.07 7.55
CA VAL A 50 4.23 3.86 8.81
C VAL A 50 3.07 4.86 8.83
N TRP A 51 2.72 5.41 7.68
CA TRP A 51 1.58 6.33 7.52
C TRP A 51 0.21 5.63 7.63
N PHE A 52 0.13 4.29 7.57
CA PHE A 52 -1.15 3.60 7.70
C PHE A 52 -1.71 3.74 9.13
N PRO A 53 -3.00 4.08 9.32
CA PRO A 53 -3.54 4.45 10.62
C PRO A 53 -3.26 3.44 11.73
N THR A 54 -2.93 3.96 12.91
CA THR A 54 -2.78 3.18 14.15
C THR A 54 -4.03 3.20 15.00
N HIS A 55 -5.04 3.98 14.60
CA HIS A 55 -6.30 4.11 15.32
C HIS A 55 -7.46 4.33 14.35
N GLU A 56 -8.65 3.91 14.75
CA GLU A 56 -9.87 4.18 14.02
C GLU A 56 -10.28 5.65 14.19
N PRO A 57 -10.53 6.41 13.11
CA PRO A 57 -10.90 7.83 13.22
C PRO A 57 -12.20 8.08 14.00
N VAL A 58 -13.14 7.13 13.96
CA VAL A 58 -14.49 7.32 14.52
C VAL A 58 -14.55 6.98 16.01
N SER A 59 -14.01 5.81 16.41
CA SER A 59 -14.05 5.37 17.81
C SER A 59 -12.81 5.75 18.62
N GLY A 60 -11.73 6.18 17.96
CA GLY A 60 -10.43 6.42 18.59
C GLY A 60 -9.74 5.13 19.07
N ARG A 61 -10.28 3.95 18.74
CA ARG A 61 -9.70 2.66 19.12
C ARG A 61 -8.37 2.46 18.42
N THR A 62 -7.31 2.20 19.19
CA THR A 62 -6.00 1.82 18.65
C THR A 62 -6.05 0.42 18.06
N TYR A 63 -5.49 0.26 16.87
CA TYR A 63 -5.26 -1.03 16.23
C TYR A 63 -3.97 -1.65 16.76
N GLY A 64 -4.03 -2.93 17.13
CA GLY A 64 -2.81 -3.72 17.34
C GLY A 64 -2.10 -3.96 16.01
N GLU A 65 -0.82 -4.34 16.04
CA GLU A 65 -0.01 -4.58 14.83
C GLU A 65 -0.66 -5.60 13.87
N PHE A 66 -1.24 -6.67 14.42
CA PHE A 66 -1.96 -7.70 13.66
C PHE A 66 -3.20 -7.15 12.94
N GLU A 67 -4.02 -6.40 13.67
CA GLU A 67 -5.24 -5.79 13.14
C GLU A 67 -4.90 -4.77 12.05
N ARG A 68 -3.86 -3.97 12.29
CA ARG A 68 -3.36 -2.97 11.34
C ARG A 68 -2.88 -3.62 10.03
N ALA A 69 -2.10 -4.70 10.11
CA ALA A 69 -1.65 -5.44 8.94
C ALA A 69 -2.81 -6.07 8.17
N HIS A 70 -3.80 -6.64 8.89
CA HIS A 70 -5.00 -7.21 8.27
C HIS A 70 -5.79 -6.15 7.50
N LEU A 71 -6.11 -5.02 8.13
CA LEU A 71 -6.86 -3.91 7.51
C LEU A 71 -6.12 -3.32 6.30
N PHE A 72 -4.80 -3.11 6.43
CA PHE A 72 -3.98 -2.65 5.31
C PHE A 72 -4.08 -3.58 4.09
N ASN A 73 -4.03 -4.90 4.33
CA ASN A 73 -4.12 -5.89 3.25
C ASN A 73 -5.51 -5.90 2.60
N GLU A 74 -6.57 -5.78 3.40
CA GLU A 74 -7.95 -5.70 2.88
C GLU A 74 -8.15 -4.45 2.02
N ASP A 75 -7.65 -3.29 2.47
CA ASP A 75 -7.74 -2.05 1.72
C ASP A 75 -6.92 -2.11 0.42
N LEU A 76 -5.71 -2.69 0.47
CA LEU A 76 -4.89 -2.86 -0.72
C LEU A 76 -5.56 -3.80 -1.73
N GLU A 77 -6.12 -4.92 -1.29
CA GLU A 77 -6.85 -5.86 -2.15
C GLU A 77 -8.12 -5.23 -2.74
N ARG A 78 -8.87 -4.45 -1.95
CA ARG A 78 -10.03 -3.69 -2.42
C ARG A 78 -9.65 -2.79 -3.59
N ILE A 79 -8.62 -1.97 -3.43
CA ILE A 79 -8.18 -1.03 -4.48
C ILE A 79 -7.71 -1.80 -5.71
N LEU A 80 -6.93 -2.87 -5.54
CA LEU A 80 -6.47 -3.71 -6.65
C LEU A 80 -7.63 -4.36 -7.42
N LYS A 81 -8.70 -4.78 -6.73
CA LYS A 81 -9.93 -5.29 -7.35
C LYS A 81 -10.65 -4.18 -8.12
N ALA A 82 -10.82 -3.00 -7.54
CA ALA A 82 -11.46 -1.85 -8.18
C ALA A 82 -10.73 -1.44 -9.47
N MET A 83 -9.39 -1.56 -9.47
CA MET A 83 -8.56 -1.29 -10.65
C MET A 83 -8.53 -2.43 -11.68
N HIS A 84 -9.25 -3.54 -11.46
CA HIS A 84 -9.17 -4.78 -12.24
C HIS A 84 -7.75 -5.37 -12.34
N ARG A 85 -6.93 -5.14 -11.31
CA ARG A 85 -5.54 -5.61 -11.25
C ARG A 85 -5.37 -6.83 -10.36
N TRP A 86 -6.39 -7.25 -9.62
CA TRP A 86 -6.39 -8.51 -8.87
C TRP A 86 -6.80 -9.68 -9.77
N PRO A 87 -6.07 -10.83 -9.80
CA PRO A 87 -4.99 -11.25 -8.89
C PRO A 87 -3.55 -10.99 -9.40
N LEU A 88 -3.17 -9.73 -9.66
CA LEU A 88 -1.82 -9.26 -10.03
C LEU A 88 -1.20 -10.02 -11.21
N TRP A 89 -1.80 -9.90 -12.40
CA TRP A 89 -1.30 -10.58 -13.61
C TRP A 89 -0.10 -9.86 -14.23
N GLY A 90 0.71 -10.62 -14.98
CA GLY A 90 1.81 -10.10 -15.80
C GLY A 90 3.20 -10.34 -15.20
N THR A 91 4.16 -9.52 -15.62
CA THR A 91 5.56 -9.63 -15.18
C THR A 91 5.76 -9.06 -13.76
N PRO A 92 6.86 -9.42 -13.06
CA PRO A 92 7.28 -8.79 -11.82
C PRO A 92 7.12 -7.26 -11.80
N ALA A 93 7.61 -6.58 -12.85
CA ALA A 93 7.48 -5.13 -13.01
C ALA A 93 6.02 -4.65 -13.09
N HIS A 94 5.14 -5.37 -13.80
CA HIS A 94 3.71 -5.03 -13.85
C HIS A 94 3.04 -5.18 -12.49
N ARG A 95 3.39 -6.23 -11.74
CA ARG A 95 2.87 -6.45 -10.38
C ARG A 95 3.34 -5.36 -9.42
N LYS A 96 4.63 -5.02 -9.44
CA LYS A 96 5.20 -3.90 -8.68
C LYS A 96 4.49 -2.58 -9.01
N HIS A 97 4.22 -2.32 -10.29
CA HIS A 97 3.50 -1.13 -10.71
C HIS A 97 2.04 -1.14 -10.23
N ALA A 98 1.36 -2.28 -10.30
CA ALA A 98 -0.01 -2.42 -9.79
C ALA A 98 -0.10 -2.07 -8.30
N VAL A 99 0.83 -2.62 -7.51
CA VAL A 99 0.92 -2.35 -6.06
C VAL A 99 1.31 -0.90 -5.78
N ALA A 100 2.28 -0.34 -6.53
CA ALA A 100 2.68 1.07 -6.37
C ALA A 100 1.51 2.05 -6.53
N ILE A 101 0.65 1.83 -7.53
CA ILE A 101 -0.53 2.69 -7.73
C ILE A 101 -1.57 2.45 -6.64
N ALA A 102 -1.77 1.19 -6.23
CA ALA A 102 -2.73 0.90 -5.17
C ALA A 102 -2.33 1.53 -3.82
N LEU A 103 -1.03 1.57 -3.52
CA LEU A 103 -0.50 2.25 -2.34
C LEU A 103 -0.68 3.77 -2.41
N LEU A 104 -0.43 4.37 -3.58
CA LEU A 104 -0.67 5.80 -3.79
C LEU A 104 -2.14 6.15 -3.61
N GLN A 105 -3.04 5.34 -4.19
CA GLN A 105 -4.48 5.51 -4.01
C GLN A 105 -4.87 5.39 -2.54
N LEU A 106 -4.37 4.37 -1.84
CA LEU A 106 -4.66 4.18 -0.41
C LEU A 106 -4.20 5.36 0.44
N PHE A 107 -2.98 5.84 0.21
CA PHE A 107 -2.47 7.02 0.89
C PHE A 107 -3.37 8.23 0.65
N CYS A 108 -3.78 8.46 -0.60
CA CYS A 108 -4.68 9.57 -0.94
C CYS A 108 -6.05 9.44 -0.28
N GLU A 109 -6.62 8.24 -0.17
CA GLU A 109 -7.90 8.01 0.52
C GLU A 109 -7.80 8.34 2.02
N LEU A 110 -6.68 7.96 2.65
CA LEU A 110 -6.45 8.19 4.08
C LEU A 110 -6.22 9.66 4.42
N GLU A 111 -5.51 10.37 3.55
CA GLU A 111 -5.27 11.82 3.68
C GLU A 111 -6.47 12.67 3.20
N GLY A 112 -7.54 12.05 2.70
CA GLY A 112 -8.72 12.74 2.18
C GLY A 112 -8.46 13.51 0.87
N LEU A 113 -7.42 13.14 0.13
CA LEU A 113 -6.99 13.74 -1.13
C LEU A 113 -7.67 13.11 -2.35
N CYS A 114 -8.19 11.88 -2.21
CA CYS A 114 -8.95 11.17 -3.24
C CYS A 114 -10.23 10.56 -2.66
N GLU A 115 -11.20 10.30 -3.54
CA GLU A 115 -12.36 9.48 -3.22
C GLU A 115 -11.96 8.01 -3.02
N LYS A 116 -12.69 7.34 -2.12
CA LYS A 116 -12.53 5.91 -1.88
C LYS A 116 -13.07 5.10 -3.06
N VAL A 117 -12.24 4.22 -3.64
CA VAL A 117 -12.61 3.35 -4.78
C VAL A 117 -13.22 2.01 -4.38
#